data_AF-A0A3D5VF10-F1
#
_entry.id   AF-A0A3D5VF10-F1
#
_cell.length_a   1.000
_cell.length_b   1.000
_cell.length_c   1.000
_cell.angle_alpha   90.00
_cell.angle_beta   90.00
_cell.angle_gamma   90.00
#
_symmetry.space_group_name_H-M   'P 1'
#
loop_
_entity.id
_entity.type
_entity.pdbx_description
1 polymer ?
#
loop_
_entity_poly.entity_id
_entity_poly.type
_entity_poly.pdbx_seq_one_letter_code
_entity_poly.pdbx_strand_id
1 'polypeptide(L)'
;MKLILACLYKELIYKKRYLVNTVITMILFCVIFIILIGGYSAISGSPFQFGESAAGLVVSYYAWTMMLSVYTSTGYIVYQNKQHGTLENIISNTRHFTLLLICESIVSSAIYFVFSWLIIGALTLIYGIKLHFMVFSNPVIRIVKTLKTMK
;
A
#
# COMPACT_ATOMS: atom_id res chain seq x y z
N MET A 1 -12.86 19.64 -4.50
CA MET A 1 -11.47 19.86 -4.03
C MET A 1 -11.38 20.05 -2.51
N LYS A 2 -12.18 20.93 -1.89
CA LYS A 2 -12.15 21.18 -0.43
C LYS A 2 -12.33 19.93 0.45
N LEU A 3 -13.22 19.00 0.05
CA LEU A 3 -13.49 17.78 0.81
C LEU A 3 -12.28 16.83 0.88
N ILE A 4 -11.59 16.59 -0.24
CA ILE A 4 -10.40 15.73 -0.29
C ILE A 4 -9.27 16.33 0.56
N LEU A 5 -9.05 17.64 0.48
CA LEU A 5 -8.06 18.35 1.32
C LEU A 5 -8.39 18.22 2.81
N ALA A 6 -9.67 18.33 3.19
CA ALA A 6 -10.10 18.15 4.57
C ALA A 6 -9.88 16.70 5.06
N CYS A 7 -10.22 15.70 4.24
CA CYS A 7 -9.94 14.29 4.54
C CYS A 7 -8.44 14.02 4.70
N LEU A 8 -7.61 14.60 3.83
CA LEU A 8 -6.15 14.47 3.88
C LEU A 8 -5.58 15.12 5.14
N TYR A 9 -6.03 16.32 5.49
CA TYR A 9 -5.61 16.99 6.71
C TYR A 9 -6.01 16.20 7.97
N LYS A 10 -7.23 15.66 8.00
CA LYS A 10 -7.73 14.79 9.07
C LYS A 10 -6.82 13.55 9.23
N GLU A 11 -6.61 12.78 8.16
CA GLU A 11 -5.78 11.57 8.19
C GLU A 11 -4.34 11.84 8.65
N LEU A 12 -3.73 12.94 8.16
CA LEU A 12 -2.37 13.31 8.57
C LEU A 12 -2.29 13.68 10.06
N ILE A 13 -3.28 14.41 10.59
CA ILE A 13 -3.35 14.69 12.03
C ILE A 13 -3.49 13.40 12.82
N TYR A 14 -4.33 12.46 12.38
CA TYR A 14 -4.49 11.18 13.06
C TYR A 14 -3.19 10.38 13.08
N LYS A 15 -2.51 10.25 11.93
CA LYS A 15 -1.22 9.56 11.84
C LYS A 15 -0.16 10.25 12.73
N LYS A 16 -0.17 11.59 12.83
CA LYS A 16 0.70 12.37 13.73
C LYS A 16 0.34 12.23 15.21
N ARG A 17 -0.94 12.08 15.54
CA ARG A 17 -1.40 11.87 16.92
C ARG A 17 -1.08 10.47 17.40
N TYR A 18 -1.22 9.48 16.51
CA TYR A 18 -0.95 8.07 16.75
C TYR A 18 0.35 7.63 16.06
N LEU A 19 1.42 8.41 16.24
CA LEU A 19 2.73 8.11 15.63
C LEU A 19 3.28 6.77 16.10
N VAL A 20 3.15 6.47 17.39
CA VAL A 20 3.61 5.19 17.95
C VAL A 20 2.91 4.01 17.26
N ASN A 21 1.59 4.09 17.08
CA ASN A 21 0.83 3.06 16.36
C ASN A 21 1.31 2.91 14.90
N THR A 22 1.57 4.04 14.23
CA THR A 22 2.06 4.05 12.85
C THR A 22 3.45 3.42 12.75
N VAL A 23 4.39 3.81 13.62
CA VAL A 23 5.76 3.30 13.64
C VAL A 23 5.80 1.81 13.97
N ILE A 24 5.06 1.37 14.99
CA ILE A 24 4.96 -0.07 15.34
C ILE A 24 4.44 -0.87 14.15
N THR A 25 3.40 -0.36 13.47
CA THR A 25 2.84 -1.01 12.29
C THR A 25 3.87 -1.10 11.15
N MET A 26 4.65 -0.04 10.92
CA MET A 26 5.73 -0.07 9.91
C MET A 26 6.83 -1.06 10.27
N ILE A 27 7.24 -1.12 11.54
CA ILE A 27 8.23 -2.09 12.04
C ILE A 27 7.70 -3.52 11.84
N LEU A 28 6.43 -3.77 12.16
CA LEU A 28 5.80 -5.08 11.98
C LEU A 28 5.86 -5.53 10.52
N PHE A 29 5.53 -4.65 9.57
CA PHE A 29 5.66 -4.94 8.14
C PHE A 29 7.12 -5.21 7.75
N CYS A 30 8.09 -4.45 8.25
CA CYS A 30 9.50 -4.75 8.02
C CYS A 30 9.90 -6.13 8.56
N VAL A 31 9.48 -6.49 9.77
CA VAL A 31 9.77 -7.80 10.38
C VAL A 31 9.18 -8.94 9.56
N ILE A 32 7.93 -8.83 9.12
CA ILE A 32 7.29 -9.83 8.27
C ILE A 32 8.10 -10.03 6.98
N PHE A 33 8.54 -8.94 6.36
CA PHE A 33 9.36 -9.00 5.16
C PHE A 33 10.71 -9.68 5.38
N ILE A 34 11.39 -9.36 6.48
CA ILE A 34 12.67 -9.98 6.87
C ILE A 34 12.50 -11.49 7.03
N ILE A 35 11.44 -11.92 7.72
CA ILE A 35 11.09 -13.34 7.88
C ILE A 35 10.84 -13.99 6.52
N LEU A 36 10.14 -13.30 5.62
CA LEU A 36 9.80 -13.83 4.30
C LEU A 36 11.07 -14.03 3.43
N ILE A 37 11.97 -13.04 3.38
CA ILE A 37 13.27 -13.17 2.69
C ILE A 37 14.14 -14.24 3.36
N GLY A 38 14.22 -14.24 4.69
CA GLY A 38 15.00 -15.24 5.42
C GLY A 38 14.50 -16.67 5.17
N GLY A 39 13.18 -16.86 5.14
CA GLY A 39 12.54 -18.12 4.76
C GLY A 39 12.85 -18.52 3.32
N TYR A 40 12.84 -17.58 2.38
CA TYR A 40 13.26 -17.83 0.99
C TYR A 40 14.71 -18.33 0.91
N SER A 41 15.65 -17.67 1.58
CA SER A 41 17.07 -18.08 1.60
C SER A 41 17.30 -19.46 2.25
N ALA A 42 16.46 -19.86 3.20
CA ALA A 42 16.56 -21.17 3.86
C ALA A 42 16.05 -22.33 2.98
N ILE A 43 15.07 -22.07 2.10
CA ILE A 43 14.42 -23.09 1.25
C ILE A 43 15.12 -23.22 -0.11
N SER A 44 15.84 -22.19 -0.58
CA SER A 44 16.42 -22.12 -1.93
C SER A 44 17.60 -23.07 -2.23
N GLY A 45 17.82 -24.12 -1.43
CA GLY A 45 18.79 -25.20 -1.70
C GLY A 45 18.38 -26.18 -2.83
N SER A 46 17.41 -25.84 -3.68
CA SER A 46 16.82 -26.71 -4.72
C SER A 46 16.45 -25.90 -5.98
N PRO A 47 16.61 -26.46 -7.21
CA PRO A 47 16.68 -25.72 -8.47
C PRO A 47 15.30 -25.32 -9.03
N PHE A 48 14.42 -24.76 -8.21
CA PHE A 48 13.34 -23.93 -8.75
C PHE A 48 13.95 -22.59 -9.17
N GLN A 49 14.50 -22.57 -10.39
CA GLN A 49 15.06 -21.40 -11.06
C GLN A 49 13.98 -20.37 -11.38
N PHE A 50 13.53 -19.65 -10.35
CA PHE A 50 12.96 -18.34 -10.55
C PHE A 50 14.12 -17.34 -10.54
N GLY A 51 14.80 -17.17 -11.67
CA GLY A 51 15.87 -16.17 -11.85
C GLY A 51 15.42 -14.70 -11.62
N GLU A 52 14.11 -14.48 -11.49
CA GLU A 52 13.41 -13.24 -11.10
C GLU A 52 12.89 -13.22 -9.63
N SER A 53 13.16 -14.26 -8.83
CA SER A 53 12.43 -14.56 -7.58
C SER A 53 12.47 -13.50 -6.49
N ALA A 54 13.60 -12.85 -6.23
CA ALA A 54 13.68 -11.86 -5.16
C ALA A 54 12.85 -10.60 -5.51
N ALA A 55 12.94 -10.12 -6.74
CA ALA A 55 12.14 -8.99 -7.21
C ALA A 55 10.65 -9.34 -7.25
N GLY A 56 10.30 -10.55 -7.75
CA GLY A 56 8.92 -11.04 -7.73
C GLY A 56 8.34 -11.17 -6.32
N LEU A 57 9.15 -11.60 -5.35
CA LEU A 57 8.78 -11.66 -3.94
C LEU A 57 8.53 -10.26 -3.37
N VAL A 58 9.41 -9.29 -3.64
CA VAL A 58 9.22 -7.90 -3.19
C VAL A 58 7.96 -7.28 -3.79
N VAL A 59 7.72 -7.49 -5.10
CA VAL A 59 6.51 -6.98 -5.78
C VAL A 59 5.24 -7.65 -5.25
N SER A 60 5.27 -8.95 -5.00
CA SER A 60 4.14 -9.70 -4.45
C SER A 60 3.84 -9.27 -3.02
N TYR A 61 4.88 -9.09 -2.21
CA TYR A 61 4.77 -8.54 -0.86
C TYR A 61 4.16 -7.13 -0.89
N TYR A 62 4.64 -6.27 -1.77
CA TYR A 62 4.08 -4.94 -1.97
C TYR A 62 2.58 -4.99 -2.31
N ALA A 63 2.23 -5.78 -3.32
CA ALA A 63 0.84 -5.93 -3.76
C ALA A 63 -0.05 -6.41 -2.59
N TRP A 64 0.43 -7.37 -1.80
CA TRP A 64 -0.28 -7.85 -0.63
C TRP A 64 -0.46 -6.77 0.44
N THR A 65 0.59 -6.03 0.79
CA THR A 65 0.47 -4.91 1.76
C THR A 65 -0.50 -3.83 1.30
N MET A 66 -0.52 -3.54 0.00
CA MET A 66 -1.44 -2.57 -0.58
C MET A 66 -2.88 -3.06 -0.55
N MET A 67 -3.14 -4.31 -0.95
CA MET A 67 -4.48 -4.91 -0.84
C MET A 67 -4.98 -4.91 0.61
N LEU A 68 -4.12 -5.28 1.56
CA LEU A 68 -4.45 -5.27 2.98
C LEU A 68 -4.77 -3.86 3.48
N SER A 69 -4.02 -2.85 3.05
CA SER A 69 -4.25 -1.46 3.47
C SER A 69 -5.60 -0.92 2.98
N VAL A 70 -5.95 -1.17 1.72
CA VAL A 70 -7.24 -0.76 1.14
C VAL A 70 -8.38 -1.46 1.86
N TYR A 71 -8.27 -2.77 2.08
CA TYR A 71 -9.30 -3.56 2.76
C TYR A 71 -9.56 -3.08 4.19
N THR A 72 -8.50 -2.84 4.96
CA THR A 72 -8.60 -2.44 6.37
C THR A 72 -8.96 -0.97 6.57
N SER A 73 -8.59 -0.09 5.63
CA SER A 73 -8.81 1.36 5.74
C SER A 73 -10.27 1.72 5.99
N THR A 74 -11.20 1.16 5.22
CA THR A 74 -12.63 1.48 5.31
C THR A 74 -13.22 1.10 6.67
N GLY A 75 -12.89 -0.10 7.17
CA GLY A 75 -13.35 -0.55 8.49
C GLY A 75 -12.76 0.30 9.61
N TYR A 76 -11.48 0.67 9.49
CA TYR A 76 -10.80 1.50 10.48
C TYR A 76 -11.38 2.92 10.55
N ILE A 77 -11.69 3.53 9.41
CA ILE A 77 -12.33 4.86 9.33
C ILE A 77 -13.68 4.86 10.07
N VAL A 78 -14.52 3.87 9.83
CA VAL A 78 -15.83 3.76 10.51
C VAL A 78 -15.65 3.55 12.01
N TYR A 79 -14.73 2.65 12.39
CA TYR A 79 -14.43 2.38 13.79
C TYR A 79 -13.90 3.61 14.53
N GLN A 80 -13.01 4.39 13.91
CA GLN A 80 -12.52 5.64 14.48
C GLN A 80 -13.62 6.67 14.66
N ASN A 81 -14.42 6.91 13.62
CA ASN A 81 -15.54 7.85 13.70
C ASN A 81 -16.55 7.43 14.80
N LYS A 82 -16.74 6.11 15.02
CA LYS A 82 -17.54 5.60 16.13
C LYS A 82 -16.91 5.90 17.49
N GLN A 83 -15.63 5.64 17.68
CA GLN A 83 -14.92 5.92 18.93
C GLN A 83 -14.93 7.41 19.30
N HIS A 84 -14.95 8.29 18.30
CA HIS A 84 -15.06 9.74 18.51
C HIS A 84 -16.49 10.23 18.75
N GLY A 85 -17.50 9.35 18.72
CA GLY A 85 -18.92 9.71 18.83
C GLY A 85 -19.43 10.56 17.66
N THR A 86 -18.61 10.77 16.62
CA THR A 86 -18.97 11.61 15.47
C THR A 86 -19.71 10.85 14.39
N LEU A 87 -19.68 9.51 14.42
CA LEU A 87 -20.32 8.68 13.42
C LEU A 87 -21.82 8.96 13.30
N GLU A 88 -22.52 9.05 14.43
CA GLU A 88 -23.97 9.32 14.46
C GLU A 88 -24.28 10.68 13.84
N ASN A 89 -23.53 11.73 14.23
CA ASN A 89 -23.69 13.07 13.66
C ASN A 89 -23.38 13.10 12.15
N ILE A 90 -22.33 12.41 11.71
CA ILE A 90 -21.96 12.35 10.29
C ILE A 90 -23.07 11.66 9.48
N ILE A 91 -23.60 10.54 9.96
CA ILE A 91 -24.68 9.80 9.27
C ILE A 91 -25.96 10.63 9.23
N SER A 92 -26.33 11.30 10.32
CA SER A 92 -27.57 12.08 10.41
C SER A 92 -27.53 13.39 9.61
N ASN A 93 -26.35 14.00 9.45
CA ASN A 93 -26.23 15.36 8.91
C ASN A 93 -25.63 15.40 7.49
N THR A 94 -24.98 14.32 7.05
CA THR A 94 -24.30 14.29 5.73
C THR A 94 -25.18 13.62 4.68
N ARG A 95 -25.65 14.41 3.70
CA ARG A 95 -26.46 13.93 2.56
C ARG A 95 -25.77 12.85 1.70
N HIS A 96 -24.43 12.77 1.76
CA HIS A 96 -23.61 11.80 1.02
C HIS A 96 -22.52 11.14 1.88
N PHE A 97 -22.92 10.46 2.95
CA PHE A 97 -21.99 9.69 3.81
C PHE A 97 -21.08 8.73 3.02
N THR A 98 -21.62 8.03 2.03
CA THR A 98 -20.86 7.10 1.18
C THR A 98 -19.73 7.78 0.42
N LEU A 99 -19.96 9.00 -0.13
CA LEU A 99 -18.92 9.74 -0.85
C LEU A 99 -17.80 10.20 0.08
N LEU A 100 -18.15 10.56 1.32
CA LEU A 100 -17.16 10.92 2.34
C LEU A 100 -16.27 9.72 2.67
N LEU A 101 -16.85 8.54 2.93
CA LEU A 101 -16.09 7.32 3.20
C LEU A 101 -15.17 6.94 2.05
N ILE A 102 -15.66 6.99 0.80
CA ILE A 102 -14.83 6.71 -0.38
C ILE A 102 -13.64 7.67 -0.45
N CYS A 103 -13.87 8.98 -0.21
CA CYS A 103 -12.79 9.95 -0.18
C CYS A 103 -11.77 9.68 0.93
N GLU A 104 -12.22 9.35 2.14
CA GLU A 104 -11.33 9.00 3.25
C GLU A 104 -10.53 7.73 2.96
N SER A 105 -11.15 6.69 2.39
CA SER A 105 -10.45 5.46 1.99
C SER A 105 -9.41 5.69 0.88
N ILE A 106 -9.72 6.52 -0.12
CA ILE A 106 -8.76 6.88 -1.19
C ILE A 106 -7.56 7.63 -0.61
N VAL A 107 -7.82 8.61 0.26
CA VAL A 107 -6.76 9.39 0.93
C VAL A 107 -5.89 8.48 1.81
N SER A 108 -6.51 7.61 2.60
CA SER A 108 -5.78 6.66 3.45
C SER A 108 -4.91 5.74 2.61
N SER A 109 -5.46 5.18 1.53
CA SER A 109 -4.73 4.31 0.59
C SER A 109 -3.56 5.04 -0.08
N ALA A 110 -3.72 6.32 -0.45
CA ALA A 110 -2.65 7.13 -1.00
C ALA A 110 -1.52 7.38 0.02
N ILE A 111 -1.85 7.58 1.30
CA ILE A 111 -0.85 7.69 2.37
C ILE A 111 -0.10 6.36 2.55
N TYR A 112 -0.83 5.24 2.56
CA TYR A 112 -0.22 3.90 2.62
C TYR A 112 0.65 3.58 1.41
N PHE A 113 0.28 4.05 0.21
CA PHE A 113 1.12 3.95 -0.99
C PHE A 113 2.51 4.55 -0.74
N VAL A 114 2.55 5.78 -0.22
CA VAL A 114 3.81 6.48 0.07
C VAL A 114 4.62 5.74 1.15
N PHE A 115 3.97 5.31 2.23
CA PHE A 115 4.65 4.56 3.29
C PHE A 115 5.19 3.21 2.82
N SER A 116 4.41 2.48 2.03
CA SER A 116 4.83 1.19 1.49
C SER A 116 6.02 1.35 0.54
N TRP A 117 6.04 2.43 -0.27
CA TRP A 117 7.19 2.78 -1.09
C TRP A 117 8.45 3.10 -0.27
N LEU A 118 8.30 3.83 0.84
CA LEU A 118 9.40 4.11 1.77
C LEU A 118 9.94 2.82 2.40
N ILE A 119 9.06 1.89 2.79
CA ILE A 119 9.44 0.59 3.37
C ILE A 119 10.24 -0.22 2.36
N ILE A 120 9.75 -0.36 1.12
CA ILE A 120 10.50 -1.07 0.06
C ILE A 120 11.83 -0.39 -0.21
N GLY A 121 11.86 0.94 -0.29
CA GLY A 121 13.10 1.70 -0.47
C GLY A 121 14.13 1.36 0.62
N ALA A 122 13.72 1.41 1.88
CA ALA A 122 14.57 1.04 3.00
C ALA A 122 15.05 -0.42 2.93
N LEU A 123 14.17 -1.36 2.57
CA LEU A 123 14.49 -2.77 2.48
C LEU A 123 15.45 -3.08 1.32
N THR A 124 15.27 -2.45 0.15
CA THR A 124 16.19 -2.59 -0.98
C THR A 124 17.58 -2.07 -0.67
N LEU A 125 17.70 -1.01 0.13
CA LEU A 125 18.99 -0.50 0.62
C LEU A 125 19.67 -1.49 1.56
N ILE A 126 18.91 -2.11 2.47
CA ILE A 126 19.43 -3.08 3.45
C ILE A 126 19.88 -4.39 2.75
N TYR A 127 19.10 -4.88 1.80
CA TYR A 127 19.33 -6.18 1.14
C TYR A 127 20.08 -6.09 -0.21
N GLY A 128 20.38 -4.87 -0.70
CA GLY A 128 21.11 -4.66 -1.95
C GLY A 128 20.37 -5.11 -3.22
N ILE A 129 19.05 -5.32 -3.15
CA ILE A 129 18.25 -5.79 -4.29
C ILE A 129 18.08 -4.64 -5.30
N LYS A 130 18.65 -4.79 -6.49
CA LYS A 130 18.45 -3.84 -7.60
C LYS A 130 17.08 -4.06 -8.23
N LEU A 131 16.08 -3.26 -7.82
CA LEU A 131 14.79 -3.20 -8.51
C LEU A 131 14.96 -2.40 -9.82
N HIS A 132 14.91 -3.10 -10.95
CA HIS A 132 14.85 -2.45 -12.25
C HIS A 132 13.38 -2.10 -12.55
N PHE A 133 12.99 -0.85 -12.28
CA PHE A 133 11.63 -0.37 -12.50
C PHE A 133 11.32 -0.23 -14.00
N MET A 134 10.88 -1.31 -14.64
CA MET A 134 10.33 -1.28 -16.01
C MET A 134 8.84 -0.84 -15.98
N VAL A 135 8.54 0.37 -15.49
CA VAL A 135 7.14 0.83 -15.37
C VAL A 135 6.51 1.14 -16.74
N PHE A 136 7.30 1.44 -17.78
CA PHE A 136 6.77 1.89 -19.07
C PHE A 136 7.13 1.04 -20.29
N SER A 137 8.13 0.16 -20.22
CA SER A 137 8.69 -0.45 -21.44
C SER A 137 7.79 -1.56 -22.03
N ASN A 138 7.36 -2.52 -21.22
CA ASN A 138 6.76 -3.75 -21.76
C ASN A 138 5.30 -3.65 -22.24
N PRO A 139 4.36 -2.92 -21.62
CA PRO A 139 2.99 -2.88 -22.13
C PRO A 139 2.88 -2.05 -23.43
N VAL A 140 3.60 -0.94 -23.54
CA VAL A 140 3.61 -0.08 -24.74
C VAL A 140 4.24 -0.80 -25.92
N ILE A 141 5.40 -1.45 -25.73
CA ILE A 141 6.06 -2.21 -26.80
C ILE A 141 5.19 -3.40 -27.24
N ARG A 142 4.49 -4.05 -26.31
CA ARG A 142 3.59 -5.16 -26.63
C ARG A 142 2.36 -4.68 -27.41
N ILE A 143 1.73 -3.56 -27.02
CA ILE A 143 0.61 -2.95 -27.77
C ILE A 143 1.05 -2.52 -29.17
N VAL A 144 2.21 -1.88 -29.31
CA VAL A 144 2.76 -1.45 -30.61
C VAL A 144 3.12 -2.65 -31.48
N LYS A 145 3.68 -3.74 -30.92
CA LYS A 145 3.93 -4.98 -31.66
C LYS A 145 2.62 -5.59 -32.16
N THR A 146 1.59 -5.71 -31.32
CA THR A 146 0.31 -6.29 -31.73
C THR A 146 -0.40 -5.46 -32.80
N LEU A 147 -0.33 -4.13 -32.72
CA LEU A 147 -0.87 -3.22 -33.74
C LEU A 147 -0.13 -3.31 -35.09
N LYS A 148 1.18 -3.59 -35.06
CA LYS A 148 1.98 -3.73 -36.28
C LYS A 148 1.77 -5.06 -37.01
N THR A 149 1.32 -6.10 -36.30
CA THR A 149 0.96 -7.42 -36.87
C THR A 149 -0.47 -7.52 -37.41
N MET A 150 -1.32 -6.51 -37.18
CA MET A 150 -2.70 -6.44 -37.72
C MET A 150 -2.83 -5.58 -38.99
N LYS A 151 -1.70 -5.08 -39.53
CA LYS A 151 -1.58 -4.48 -40.86
C LYS A 151 -0.81 -5.44 -41.76
#